data_AF-A0A3M8CP78-F1
#
_entry.id   AF-A0A3M8CP78-F1
#
_cell.length_a   1.000
_cell.length_b   1.000
_cell.length_c   1.000
_cell.angle_alpha   90.00
_cell.angle_beta   90.00
_cell.angle_gamma   90.00
#
_symmetry.space_group_name_H-M   'P 1'
#
loop_
_entity.id
_entity.type
_entity.pdbx_description
1 polymer ?
#
loop_
_entity_poly.entity_id
_entity_poly.type
_entity_poly.pdbx_seq_one_letter_code
_entity_poly.pdbx_strand_id
1 'polypeptide(L)'
;SVFAVLLAFLFASWKAIFFATLISAVLSQFSQPSGLKLFKQHVPSDQVQAGTAMLQTITAVFMIIGPMLGAFVYQKFGITTSICVMAVAFLLSAGVLFFLPEQDQAAPSRSGLTVWQELKAGLRYVWASPLLRTLCGVYGAAGLGVGVCQPLGVFIVVERLGLPKDSLQWLLATNGVAMLVG
;
A
#
# COMPACT_ATOMS: atom_id res chain seq x y z
N SER A 1 2.69 12.39 -2.73
CA SER A 1 3.32 11.07 -2.98
C SER A 1 4.00 11.02 -4.34
N VAL A 2 3.30 10.83 -5.47
CA VAL A 2 3.94 10.75 -6.81
C VAL A 2 4.48 12.09 -7.31
N PHE A 3 3.78 13.20 -7.09
CA PHE A 3 4.29 14.55 -7.42
C PHE A 3 5.59 14.90 -6.69
N ALA A 4 5.75 14.46 -5.44
CA ALA A 4 6.97 14.65 -4.67
C ALA A 4 8.13 13.80 -5.22
N VAL A 5 7.84 12.57 -5.67
CA VAL A 5 8.82 11.71 -6.36
C VAL A 5 9.22 12.32 -7.71
N LEU A 6 8.27 12.88 -8.47
CA LEU A 6 8.51 13.50 -9.78
C LEU A 6 9.34 14.79 -9.65
N LEU A 7 9.05 15.63 -8.65
CA LEU A 7 9.88 16.77 -8.26
C LEU A 7 11.28 16.32 -7.81
N ALA A 8 11.38 15.31 -6.94
CA ALA A 8 12.67 14.77 -6.49
C ALA A 8 13.53 14.22 -7.64
N PHE A 9 12.88 13.66 -8.69
CA PHE A 9 13.55 13.18 -9.89
C PHE A 9 14.09 14.32 -10.76
N LEU A 10 13.36 15.43 -10.86
CA LEU A 10 13.78 16.62 -11.62
C LEU A 10 14.91 17.40 -10.93
N PHE A 11 14.96 17.40 -9.58
CA PHE A 11 15.93 18.18 -8.79
C PHE A 11 17.18 17.39 -8.35
N ALA A 12 17.42 16.19 -8.91
CA ALA A 12 18.66 15.42 -8.82
C ALA A 12 19.26 15.26 -7.41
N SER A 13 18.68 14.36 -6.60
CA SER A 13 19.35 13.78 -5.44
C SER A 13 18.74 12.42 -5.08
N TRP A 14 19.56 11.38 -5.02
CA TRP A 14 19.12 9.99 -4.79
C TRP A 14 18.46 9.85 -3.40
N LYS A 15 18.87 10.71 -2.46
CA LYS A 15 18.28 10.88 -1.12
C LYS A 15 16.84 11.42 -1.15
N ALA A 16 16.49 12.26 -2.13
CA ALA A 16 15.16 12.83 -2.25
C ALA A 16 14.11 11.77 -2.66
N ILE A 17 14.54 10.74 -3.42
CA ILE A 17 13.69 9.60 -3.77
C ILE A 17 13.36 8.77 -2.52
N PHE A 18 14.32 8.53 -1.62
CA PHE A 18 14.06 7.86 -0.34
C PHE A 18 13.10 8.66 0.54
N PHE A 19 13.29 9.97 0.63
CA PHE A 19 12.41 10.83 1.44
C PHE A 19 10.97 10.88 0.86
N ALA A 20 10.83 10.99 -0.47
CA ALA A 20 9.54 10.96 -1.13
C ALA A 20 8.85 9.59 -1.01
N THR A 21 9.63 8.50 -1.08
CA THR A 21 9.12 7.14 -0.83
C THR A 21 8.67 6.97 0.61
N LEU A 22 9.42 7.50 1.58
CA LEU A 22 9.06 7.46 3.01
C LEU A 22 7.75 8.20 3.29
N ILE A 23 7.60 9.44 2.79
CA ILE A 23 6.35 10.19 2.91
C ILE A 23 5.19 9.44 2.25
N SER A 24 5.42 8.87 1.05
CA SER A 24 4.41 8.10 0.33
C SER A 24 3.98 6.85 1.09
N ALA A 25 4.94 6.12 1.68
CA ALA A 25 4.69 4.95 2.49
C ALA A 25 3.85 5.30 3.73
N VAL A 26 4.23 6.35 4.46
CA VAL A 26 3.47 6.82 5.64
C VAL A 26 2.03 7.18 5.24
N LEU A 27 1.84 8.02 4.22
CA LEU A 27 0.50 8.41 3.75
C LEU A 27 -0.32 7.21 3.29
N SER A 28 0.30 6.26 2.58
CA SER A 28 -0.37 5.04 2.12
C SER A 28 -0.75 4.09 3.27
N GLN A 29 0.05 4.04 4.33
CA GLN A 29 -0.27 3.24 5.51
C GLN A 29 -1.45 3.80 6.30
N PHE A 30 -1.68 5.13 6.25
CA PHE A 30 -2.88 5.74 6.81
C PHE A 30 -4.12 5.62 5.91
N SER A 31 -3.96 5.51 4.59
CA SER A 31 -5.09 5.43 3.66
C SER A 31 -5.82 4.09 3.71
N GLN A 32 -5.10 2.97 3.91
CA GLN A 32 -5.71 1.64 4.02
C GLN A 32 -6.72 1.49 5.18
N PRO A 33 -6.38 1.82 6.44
CA PRO A 33 -7.33 1.69 7.56
C PRO A 33 -8.48 2.71 7.45
N SER A 34 -8.22 3.89 6.91
CA SER A 34 -9.23 4.93 6.68
C SER A 34 -10.24 4.51 5.61
N GLY A 35 -9.77 3.93 4.51
CA GLY A 35 -10.62 3.39 3.45
C GLY A 35 -11.48 2.22 3.93
N LEU A 36 -10.92 1.32 4.75
CA LEU A 36 -11.68 0.20 5.32
C LEU A 36 -12.76 0.66 6.31
N LYS A 37 -12.50 1.71 7.08
CA LYS A 37 -13.49 2.32 8.00
C LYS A 37 -14.65 2.93 7.22
N LEU A 38 -14.36 3.69 6.16
CA LEU A 38 -15.38 4.26 5.27
C LEU A 38 -16.19 3.15 4.59
N PHE A 39 -15.54 2.09 4.10
CA PHE A 39 -16.21 0.94 3.49
C PHE A 39 -17.20 0.27 4.46
N LYS A 40 -16.76 -0.01 5.70
CA LYS A 40 -17.61 -0.66 6.73
C LYS A 40 -18.74 0.22 7.27
N GLN A 41 -18.65 1.54 7.13
CA GLN A 41 -19.73 2.46 7.53
C GLN A 41 -20.83 2.57 6.48
N HIS A 42 -20.53 2.31 5.20
CA HIS A 42 -21.46 2.48 4.08
C HIS A 42 -22.06 1.18 3.56
N VAL A 43 -21.45 0.04 3.90
CA VAL A 43 -21.91 -1.29 3.47
C VAL A 43 -22.63 -1.97 4.64
N PRO A 44 -23.88 -2.44 4.45
CA PRO A 44 -24.59 -3.25 5.45
C PRO A 44 -23.70 -4.40 5.94
N SER A 45 -23.73 -4.72 7.23
CA SER A 45 -22.86 -5.72 7.88
C SER A 45 -22.76 -7.07 7.14
N ASP A 46 -23.83 -7.40 6.44
CA ASP A 46 -24.14 -8.58 5.65
C ASP A 46 -23.49 -8.56 4.25
N GLN A 47 -23.13 -7.39 3.74
CA GLN A 47 -22.40 -7.21 2.46
C GLN A 47 -20.93 -6.81 2.65
N VAL A 48 -20.51 -6.48 3.88
CA VAL A 48 -19.11 -6.12 4.18
C VAL A 48 -18.16 -7.22 3.74
N GLN A 49 -18.49 -8.49 3.97
CA GLN A 49 -17.65 -9.62 3.58
C GLN A 49 -17.50 -9.73 2.06
N ALA A 50 -18.60 -9.69 1.31
CA ALA A 50 -18.59 -9.72 -0.15
C ALA A 50 -17.82 -8.52 -0.74
N GLY A 51 -18.02 -7.34 -0.15
CA GLY A 51 -17.31 -6.13 -0.50
C GLY A 51 -15.80 -6.19 -0.27
N THR A 52 -15.38 -6.70 0.89
CA THR A 52 -13.96 -6.91 1.20
C THR A 52 -13.33 -7.98 0.32
N ALA A 53 -14.08 -9.03 -0.03
CA ALA A 53 -13.62 -10.06 -0.95
C ALA A 53 -13.38 -9.48 -2.36
N MET A 54 -14.31 -8.66 -2.86
CA MET A 54 -14.14 -7.98 -4.15
C MET A 54 -12.91 -7.06 -4.16
N LEU A 55 -12.68 -6.30 -3.08
CA LEU A 55 -11.47 -5.47 -2.93
C LEU A 55 -10.18 -6.32 -2.91
N GLN A 56 -10.20 -7.48 -2.23
CA GLN A 56 -9.07 -8.41 -2.25
C GLN A 56 -8.82 -8.98 -3.65
N THR A 57 -9.86 -9.40 -4.36
CA THR A 57 -9.74 -9.90 -5.74
C THR A 57 -9.15 -8.84 -6.67
N ILE A 58 -9.65 -7.60 -6.62
CA ILE A 58 -9.11 -6.49 -7.41
C ILE A 58 -7.63 -6.26 -7.07
N THR A 59 -7.28 -6.25 -5.79
CA THR A 59 -5.90 -6.07 -5.34
C THR A 59 -4.99 -7.20 -5.83
N ALA A 60 -5.43 -8.45 -5.74
CA ALA A 60 -4.68 -9.61 -6.21
C ALA A 60 -4.43 -9.55 -7.72
N VAL A 61 -5.47 -9.20 -8.49
CA VAL A 61 -5.35 -9.00 -9.95
C VAL A 61 -4.33 -7.91 -10.27
N PHE A 62 -4.38 -6.76 -9.58
CA PHE A 62 -3.38 -5.70 -9.75
C PHE A 62 -1.97 -6.11 -9.33
N MET A 63 -1.82 -6.93 -8.29
CA MET A 63 -0.52 -7.45 -7.85
C MET A 63 0.14 -8.36 -8.90
N ILE A 64 -0.66 -9.10 -9.66
CA ILE A 64 -0.16 -10.02 -10.70
C ILE A 64 0.07 -9.27 -12.01
N ILE A 65 -0.92 -8.53 -12.48
CA ILE A 65 -0.90 -7.89 -13.81
C ILE A 65 -0.13 -6.57 -13.80
N GLY A 66 -0.18 -5.83 -12.69
CA GLY A 66 0.42 -4.50 -12.55
C GLY A 66 1.92 -4.47 -12.82
N PRO A 67 2.74 -5.34 -12.19
CA PRO A 67 4.18 -5.40 -12.47
C PRO A 67 4.49 -5.74 -13.93
N MET A 68 3.73 -6.64 -14.56
CA MET A 68 3.93 -7.02 -15.96
C MET A 68 3.68 -5.84 -16.90
N LEU A 69 2.54 -5.15 -16.74
CA LEU A 69 2.22 -3.96 -17.53
C LEU A 69 3.23 -2.82 -17.28
N GLY A 70 3.61 -2.58 -16.02
CA GLY A 70 4.59 -1.57 -15.66
C GLY A 70 5.97 -1.85 -16.27
N ALA A 71 6.44 -3.10 -16.21
CA ALA A 71 7.69 -3.52 -16.82
C ALA A 71 7.65 -3.41 -18.35
N PHE A 72 6.52 -3.76 -18.98
CA PHE A 72 6.35 -3.63 -20.44
C PHE A 72 6.45 -2.17 -20.90
N VAL A 73 5.73 -1.26 -20.22
CA VAL A 73 5.78 0.18 -20.53
C VAL A 73 7.20 0.73 -20.31
N TYR A 74 7.86 0.33 -19.22
CA TYR A 74 9.23 0.73 -18.92
C TYR A 74 10.24 0.25 -19.97
N GLN A 75 10.18 -1.02 -20.37
CA GLN A 75 11.12 -1.58 -21.34
C GLN A 75 10.93 -1.00 -22.75
N LYS A 76 9.68 -0.74 -23.17
CA LYS A 76 9.39 -0.22 -24.51
C LYS A 76 9.57 1.29 -24.64
N PHE A 77 9.20 2.05 -23.61
CA PHE A 77 9.08 3.52 -23.70
C PHE A 77 9.97 4.28 -22.71
N GLY A 78 10.76 3.56 -21.90
CA GLY A 78 11.68 4.13 -20.93
C GLY A 78 11.02 4.68 -19.67
N ILE A 79 11.85 5.21 -18.77
CA ILE A 79 11.43 5.68 -17.45
C ILE A 79 10.55 6.92 -17.52
N THR A 80 10.84 7.86 -18.42
CA THR A 80 10.11 9.14 -18.53
C THR A 80 8.64 8.91 -18.88
N THR A 81 8.37 8.09 -19.89
CA THR A 81 6.99 7.75 -20.31
C THR A 81 6.26 6.98 -19.22
N SER A 82 6.93 6.07 -18.53
CA SER A 82 6.36 5.31 -17.41
C SER A 82 5.89 6.23 -16.27
N ILE A 83 6.70 7.23 -15.93
CA ILE A 83 6.36 8.22 -14.90
C ILE A 83 5.17 9.09 -15.36
N CYS A 84 5.13 9.51 -16.62
CA CYS A 84 3.99 10.26 -17.16
C CYS A 84 2.68 9.46 -17.11
N VAL A 85 2.70 8.19 -17.51
CA VAL A 85 1.53 7.29 -17.43
C VAL A 85 1.04 7.17 -15.98
N MET A 86 1.97 7.00 -15.03
CA MET A 86 1.62 6.95 -13.61
C MET A 86 1.02 8.26 -13.09
N ALA A 87 1.53 9.41 -13.54
CA ALA A 87 0.98 10.72 -13.20
C ALA A 87 -0.46 10.90 -13.72
N VAL A 88 -0.72 10.51 -14.97
CA VAL A 88 -2.06 10.55 -15.58
C VAL A 88 -3.03 9.64 -14.82
N ALA A 89 -2.62 8.42 -14.49
CA ALA A 89 -3.46 7.49 -13.71
C ALA A 89 -3.83 8.07 -12.33
N PHE A 90 -2.90 8.74 -11.67
CA PHE A 90 -3.17 9.44 -10.40
C PHE A 90 -4.13 10.62 -10.56
N LEU A 91 -3.99 11.41 -11.64
CA LEU A 91 -4.90 12.51 -11.93
C LEU A 91 -6.33 12.02 -12.21
N LEU A 92 -6.47 10.92 -12.96
CA LEU A 92 -7.76 10.27 -13.17
C LEU A 92 -8.37 9.79 -11.85
N SER A 93 -7.58 9.17 -10.97
CA SER A 93 -8.04 8.76 -9.64
C SER A 93 -8.47 9.95 -8.78
N ALA A 94 -7.74 11.07 -8.83
CA ALA A 94 -8.12 12.29 -8.13
C ALA A 94 -9.41 12.89 -8.71
N GLY A 95 -9.58 12.86 -10.03
CA GLY A 95 -10.80 13.29 -10.71
C GLY A 95 -12.01 12.47 -10.30
N VAL A 96 -11.90 11.13 -10.31
CA VAL A 96 -12.95 10.23 -9.83
C VAL A 96 -13.31 10.51 -8.37
N LEU A 97 -12.31 10.79 -7.52
CA LEU A 97 -12.56 11.15 -6.12
C LEU A 97 -13.31 12.48 -5.97
N PHE A 98 -13.09 13.43 -6.88
CA PHE A 98 -13.80 14.71 -6.92
C PHE A 98 -15.28 14.57 -7.33
N PHE A 99 -15.59 13.55 -8.14
CA PHE A 99 -16.97 13.20 -8.51
C PHE A 99 -17.68 12.37 -7.44
N LEU A 100 -16.97 11.96 -6.39
CA LEU A 100 -17.58 11.23 -5.29
C LEU A 100 -18.45 12.21 -4.48
N PRO A 101 -19.76 11.97 -4.34
CA PRO A 101 -20.66 12.89 -3.67
C PRO A 101 -20.20 13.15 -2.22
N GLU A 102 -20.26 14.42 -1.82
CA GLU A 102 -19.90 14.87 -0.49
C GLU A 102 -20.79 14.17 0.53
N GLN A 103 -20.19 13.39 1.43
CA GLN A 103 -20.93 12.58 2.38
C GLN A 103 -21.56 13.48 3.44
N ASP A 104 -22.89 13.37 3.59
CA ASP A 104 -23.59 13.88 4.76
C ASP A 104 -22.90 13.33 6.02
N GLN A 105 -22.34 14.23 6.82
CA GLN A 105 -21.63 13.91 8.06
C GLN A 105 -22.62 13.46 9.14
N ALA A 106 -23.27 12.32 8.94
CA ALA A 106 -24.14 11.69 9.93
C ALA A 106 -23.33 10.78 10.87
N ALA A 107 -22.32 11.35 11.54
CA ALA A 107 -21.88 10.85 12.84
C ALA A 107 -21.38 12.05 13.63
N PRO A 108 -22.02 12.43 14.75
CA PRO A 108 -21.53 13.53 15.57
C PRO A 108 -20.09 13.20 15.97
N SER A 109 -19.19 14.15 15.77
CA SER A 109 -17.82 14.13 16.28
C SER A 109 -17.88 13.96 17.81
N ARG A 110 -17.99 12.72 18.28
CA ARG A 110 -17.97 12.39 19.70
C ARG A 110 -16.52 12.43 20.15
N SER A 111 -16.02 13.64 20.31
CA SER A 111 -15.28 14.15 21.47
C SER A 111 -14.44 15.34 21.01
N GLY A 112 -14.42 16.42 21.78
CA GLY A 112 -13.48 17.54 21.58
C GLY A 112 -12.03 17.18 21.92
N LEU A 113 -11.64 15.92 21.70
CA LEU A 113 -10.28 15.43 21.92
C LEU A 113 -9.43 15.81 20.71
N THR A 114 -8.22 16.29 20.98
CA THR A 114 -7.23 16.48 19.91
C THR A 114 -6.86 15.10 19.34
N VAL A 115 -6.54 15.01 18.05
CA VAL A 115 -6.06 13.76 17.39
C VAL A 115 -5.00 13.03 18.23
N TRP A 116 -4.15 13.79 18.93
CA TRP A 116 -3.13 13.23 19.80
C TRP A 116 -3.69 12.53 21.05
N GLN A 117 -4.77 13.03 21.63
CA GLN A 117 -5.41 12.41 22.79
C GLN A 117 -6.14 11.12 22.39
N GLU A 118 -6.79 11.08 21.22
CA GLU A 118 -7.39 9.86 20.68
C GLU A 118 -6.33 8.79 20.40
N LEU A 119 -5.22 9.16 19.75
CA LEU A 119 -4.12 8.25 19.46
C LEU A 119 -3.48 7.71 20.75
N LYS A 120 -3.27 8.56 21.78
CA LYS A 120 -2.75 8.13 23.08
C LYS A 120 -3.72 7.20 23.81
N ALA A 121 -5.03 7.44 23.73
CA ALA A 121 -6.04 6.56 24.29
C ALA A 121 -6.05 5.19 23.60
N GLY A 122 -5.94 5.16 22.26
CA GLY A 122 -5.80 3.94 21.47
C GLY A 122 -4.55 3.14 21.83
N LEU A 123 -3.39 3.79 21.91
CA LEU A 123 -2.15 3.13 22.34
C LEU A 123 -2.27 2.56 23.76
N ARG A 124 -2.81 3.34 24.71
CA ARG A 124 -3.01 2.86 26.08
C ARG A 124 -3.94 1.63 26.13
N TYR A 125 -4.98 1.60 25.31
CA TYR A 125 -5.90 0.48 25.22
C TYR A 125 -5.21 -0.80 24.70
N VAL A 126 -4.42 -0.68 23.62
CA VAL A 126 -3.65 -1.80 23.06
C VAL A 126 -2.67 -2.36 24.10
N TRP A 127 -2.00 -1.48 24.85
CA TRP A 127 -1.03 -1.89 25.87
C TRP A 127 -1.67 -2.51 27.11
N ALA A 128 -2.90 -2.11 27.45
CA ALA A 128 -3.65 -2.65 28.58
C ALA A 128 -4.27 -4.02 28.29
N SER A 129 -4.57 -4.35 27.03
CA SER A 129 -5.17 -5.63 26.67
C SER A 129 -4.10 -6.68 26.30
N PRO A 130 -3.99 -7.80 27.05
CA PRO A 130 -2.97 -8.81 26.79
C PRO A 130 -3.16 -9.49 25.43
N LEU A 131 -4.40 -9.65 24.95
CA LEU A 131 -4.68 -10.21 23.62
C LEU A 131 -4.17 -9.30 22.51
N LEU A 132 -4.49 -8.00 22.57
CA LEU A 132 -4.03 -7.03 21.57
C LEU A 132 -2.51 -6.87 21.61
N ARG A 133 -1.90 -6.89 22.80
CA ARG A 133 -0.44 -6.81 22.93
C ARG A 133 0.26 -8.01 22.27
N THR A 134 -0.26 -9.21 22.46
CA THR A 134 0.26 -10.43 21.83
C THR A 134 0.08 -10.37 20.31
N LEU A 135 -1.10 -9.95 19.83
CA LEU A 135 -1.33 -9.77 18.40
C LEU A 135 -0.39 -8.74 17.79
N CYS A 136 -0.19 -7.58 18.43
CA CYS A 136 0.78 -6.59 17.98
C CYS A 136 2.22 -7.13 17.95
N GLY A 137 2.60 -7.94 18.94
CA GLY A 137 3.91 -8.60 18.96
C GLY A 137 4.09 -9.58 17.80
N VAL A 138 3.09 -10.43 17.55
CA VAL A 138 3.12 -11.42 16.46
C VAL A 138 3.13 -10.74 15.10
N TYR A 139 2.24 -9.77 14.86
CA TYR A 139 2.20 -9.01 13.60
C TYR A 139 3.46 -8.17 13.41
N GLY A 140 4.01 -7.59 14.48
CA GLY A 140 5.28 -6.87 14.44
C GLY A 140 6.44 -7.76 14.04
N ALA A 141 6.58 -8.93 14.67
CA ALA A 141 7.61 -9.91 14.35
C ALA A 141 7.47 -10.45 12.91
N ALA A 142 6.25 -10.79 12.50
CA ALA A 142 5.96 -11.23 11.14
C ALA A 142 6.27 -10.15 10.10
N GLY A 143 5.85 -8.90 10.36
CA GLY A 143 6.11 -7.75 9.49
C GLY A 143 7.61 -7.46 9.34
N LEU A 144 8.37 -7.54 10.43
CA LEU A 144 9.83 -7.42 10.38
C LEU A 144 10.47 -8.56 9.59
N GLY A 145 10.02 -9.81 9.79
CA GLY A 145 10.49 -10.96 9.04
C GLY A 145 10.27 -10.79 7.54
N VAL A 146 9.05 -10.41 7.12
CA VAL A 146 8.73 -10.13 5.72
C VAL A 146 9.57 -8.96 5.18
N GLY A 147 9.69 -7.87 5.94
CA GLY A 147 10.45 -6.69 5.55
C GLY A 147 11.95 -6.98 5.38
N VAL A 148 12.51 -7.94 6.11
CA VAL A 148 13.90 -8.39 5.95
C VAL A 148 14.02 -9.37 4.78
N CYS A 149 13.10 -10.33 4.65
CA CYS A 149 13.12 -11.32 3.57
C CYS A 149 12.94 -10.70 2.18
N GLN A 150 12.12 -9.66 2.05
CA GLN A 150 11.81 -9.05 0.76
C GLN A 150 13.05 -8.50 0.01
N PRO A 151 13.94 -7.69 0.62
CA PRO A 151 15.18 -7.25 -0.03
C PRO A 151 16.23 -8.36 -0.15
N LEU A 152 16.32 -9.28 0.82
CA LEU A 152 17.27 -10.40 0.80
C LEU A 152 17.02 -11.36 -0.36
N GLY A 153 15.76 -11.56 -0.77
CA GLY A 153 15.43 -12.39 -1.94
C GLY A 153 16.10 -11.87 -3.22
N VAL A 154 16.14 -10.54 -3.41
CA VAL A 154 16.81 -9.92 -4.57
C VAL A 154 18.32 -10.11 -4.50
N PHE A 155 18.92 -9.85 -3.34
CA PHE A 155 20.36 -10.02 -3.09
C PHE A 155 20.82 -11.47 -3.32
N ILE A 156 20.07 -12.46 -2.81
CA ILE A 156 20.46 -13.88 -2.94
C ILE A 156 20.38 -14.34 -4.40
N VAL A 157 19.32 -13.98 -5.13
CA VAL A 157 19.12 -14.43 -6.52
C VAL A 157 20.15 -13.81 -7.45
N VAL A 158 20.47 -12.51 -7.27
CA VAL A 158 21.34 -11.77 -8.18
C VAL A 158 22.82 -11.86 -7.79
N GLU A 159 23.16 -11.68 -6.50
CA GLU A 159 24.56 -11.60 -6.05
C GLU A 159 25.13 -12.92 -5.53
N ARG A 160 24.33 -13.82 -4.95
CA ARG A 160 24.82 -15.13 -4.47
C ARG A 160 24.69 -16.24 -5.50
N LEU A 161 23.58 -16.28 -6.24
CA LEU A 161 23.27 -17.34 -7.22
C LEU A 161 23.71 -16.98 -8.64
N GLY A 162 24.02 -15.72 -8.93
CA GLY A 162 24.45 -15.26 -10.26
C GLY A 162 23.41 -15.46 -11.36
N LEU A 163 22.13 -15.64 -10.98
CA LEU A 163 21.05 -15.89 -11.94
C LEU A 163 20.65 -14.60 -12.67
N PRO A 164 20.17 -14.71 -13.92
CA PRO A 164 19.66 -13.57 -14.66
C PRO A 164 18.51 -12.90 -13.92
N LYS A 165 18.40 -11.58 -14.04
CA LYS A 165 17.37 -10.75 -13.37
C LYS A 165 15.93 -11.19 -13.68
N ASP A 166 15.71 -11.93 -14.78
CA ASP A 166 14.42 -12.47 -15.17
C ASP A 166 13.90 -13.56 -14.21
N SER A 167 14.78 -14.25 -13.48
CA SER A 167 14.37 -15.26 -12.48
C SER A 167 13.61 -14.64 -11.29
N LEU A 168 13.79 -13.34 -11.03
CA LEU A 168 13.01 -12.62 -10.02
C LEU A 168 11.53 -12.51 -10.39
N GLN A 169 11.22 -12.45 -11.70
CA GLN A 169 9.84 -12.35 -12.16
C GLN A 169 9.06 -13.63 -11.88
N TRP A 170 9.69 -14.80 -12.02
CA TRP A 170 9.11 -16.09 -11.65
C TRP A 170 8.84 -16.20 -10.16
N LEU A 171 9.75 -15.70 -9.32
CA LEU A 171 9.59 -15.72 -7.87
C LEU A 171 8.44 -14.81 -7.41
N LEU A 172 8.30 -13.63 -8.03
CA LEU A 172 7.17 -12.73 -7.82
C LEU A 172 5.84 -13.33 -8.32
N ALA A 173 5.84 -14.00 -9.48
CA ALA A 173 4.66 -14.67 -10.03
C ALA A 173 4.17 -15.79 -9.10
N THR A 174 5.07 -16.61 -8.55
CA THR A 174 4.72 -17.65 -7.58
C THR A 174 4.09 -17.08 -6.32
N ASN A 175 4.57 -15.94 -5.82
CA ASN A 175 3.95 -15.26 -4.68
C ASN A 175 2.52 -14.79 -5.01
N GLY A 176 2.29 -14.25 -6.21
CA GLY A 176 0.95 -13.86 -6.67
C GLY A 176 -0.01 -15.05 -6.78
N VAL A 177 0.46 -16.20 -7.28
CA VAL A 177 -0.34 -17.44 -7.35
C VAL A 177 -0.65 -17.97 -5.95
N ALA A 178 0.34 -17.98 -5.04
CA ALA A 178 0.14 -18.41 -3.66
C ALA A 178 -0.92 -17.56 -2.93
N MET A 179 -0.96 -16.25 -3.18
CA MET A 179 -1.98 -15.35 -2.64
C MET A 179 -3.39 -15.58 -3.19
N LEU A 180 -3.54 -16.19 -4.38
CA LEU A 180 -4.86 -16.53 -4.93
C LEU A 180 -5.39 -17.87 -4.42
N VAL A 181 -4.48 -18.79 -4.07
CA VAL A 181 -4.82 -20.16 -3.65
C VAL A 181 -5.03 -20.27 -2.14
N GLY A 182 -4.27 -19.51 -1.33
CA GLY A 182 -4.37 -19.48 0.13
C GLY A 182 -5.40 -18.48 0.64
#